data_AF-A0A9E3S5W9-F1
#
_entry.id   AF-A0A9E3S5W9-F1
#
_cell.length_a   1.000
_cell.length_b   1.000
_cell.length_c   1.000
_cell.angle_alpha   90.00
_cell.angle_beta   90.00
_cell.angle_gamma   90.00
#
_symmetry.space_group_name_H-M   'P 1'
#
loop_
_entity.id
_entity.type
_entity.pdbx_description
1 polymer ?
#
loop_
_entity_poly.entity_id
_entity_poly.type
_entity_poly.pdbx_seq_one_letter_code
_entity_poly.pdbx_strand_id
1 'polypeptide(L)'
;MTKTKSLLLWIALAIIFTLLFYQQRIGLNLLIFELLLLFTARKNYDCFVQSNYAKVLLALLFGSLLAVIFVNSVLAITANIIFLLLLAGWLAQQQTPNFMWAAINVLKNIFVAPLMGIYSLFKTTNNPKSKAAKAFQIIAFAVVILVLVVLFSVVYSSASPWFGEKAEVLLNQFFSWLENINIQWLPTFVLGVILSAVFLFSKADNTLAELDKQLDDISIQSTGKQSVIYRNGLIVLVLFLNLLLLTVNWLDLKNVWLFFEWNGDFLKQFVHEGTYMLLFSVALAAIVM
;
A
#
# COMPACT_ATOMS: atom_id res chain seq x y z
N MET A 1 6.57 -4.94 -20.02
CA MET A 1 7.75 -4.04 -20.24
C MET A 1 9.06 -4.81 -20.14
N THR A 2 10.15 -4.35 -20.78
CA THR A 2 11.49 -4.93 -20.51
C THR A 2 11.95 -4.54 -19.10
N LYS A 3 12.60 -5.46 -18.36
CA LYS A 3 13.04 -5.25 -16.95
C LYS A 3 13.80 -3.94 -16.71
N THR A 4 14.57 -3.50 -17.70
CA THR A 4 15.32 -2.25 -17.63
C THR A 4 14.43 -1.00 -17.70
N LYS A 5 13.40 -1.02 -18.55
CA LYS A 5 12.45 0.09 -18.66
C LYS A 5 11.60 0.22 -17.41
N SER A 6 11.24 -0.89 -16.76
CA SER A 6 10.50 -0.86 -15.49
C SER A 6 11.32 -0.29 -14.34
N LEU A 7 12.64 -0.51 -14.30
CA LEU A 7 13.52 0.05 -13.27
C LEU A 7 13.71 1.57 -13.39
N LEU A 8 13.97 2.05 -14.61
CA LEU A 8 14.07 3.51 -14.85
C LEU A 8 12.73 4.20 -14.54
N LEU A 9 11.63 3.58 -14.95
CA LEU A 9 10.29 4.10 -14.68
C LEU A 9 9.96 4.07 -13.18
N TRP A 10 10.41 3.05 -12.44
CA TRP A 10 10.23 2.97 -10.99
C TRP A 10 10.83 4.17 -10.27
N ILE A 11 12.09 4.50 -10.59
CA ILE A 11 12.80 5.63 -9.97
C ILE A 11 12.22 6.96 -10.43
N ALA A 12 11.87 7.08 -11.72
CA ALA A 12 11.22 8.27 -12.23
C ALA A 12 9.90 8.54 -11.49
N LEU A 13 9.07 7.50 -11.27
CA LEU A 13 7.83 7.63 -10.49
C LEU A 13 8.12 8.02 -9.03
N ALA A 14 9.14 7.43 -8.40
CA ALA A 14 9.52 7.80 -7.04
C ALA A 14 9.94 9.27 -6.95
N ILE A 15 10.79 9.76 -7.88
CA ILE A 15 11.22 11.16 -7.92
C ILE A 15 10.03 12.10 -8.18
N ILE A 16 9.16 11.75 -9.13
CA ILE A 16 7.95 12.53 -9.44
C ILE A 16 7.05 12.59 -8.21
N PHE A 17 6.85 11.49 -7.50
CA PHE A 17 6.12 11.47 -6.24
C PHE A 17 6.73 12.44 -5.25
N THR A 18 8.05 12.38 -5.03
CA THR A 18 8.69 13.27 -4.09
C THR A 18 8.56 14.75 -4.48
N LEU A 19 8.65 15.09 -5.78
CA LEU A 19 8.45 16.45 -6.27
C LEU A 19 7.00 16.94 -6.07
N LEU A 20 6.03 16.03 -6.21
CA LEU A 20 4.61 16.34 -6.05
C LEU A 20 4.20 16.47 -4.58
N PHE A 21 4.77 15.71 -3.65
CA PHE A 21 4.28 15.69 -2.27
C PHE A 21 5.17 16.41 -1.26
N TYR A 22 6.40 16.75 -1.62
CA TYR A 22 7.30 17.44 -0.72
C TYR A 22 6.84 18.88 -0.46
N GLN A 23 6.48 19.18 0.80
CA GLN A 23 5.98 20.46 1.27
C GLN A 23 4.78 21.01 0.47
N GLN A 24 4.07 20.16 -0.26
CA GLN A 24 2.91 20.53 -1.06
C GLN A 24 1.64 19.87 -0.53
N ARG A 25 0.48 20.44 -0.88
CA ARG A 25 -0.82 19.88 -0.50
C ARG A 25 -1.16 18.66 -1.37
N ILE A 26 -1.77 17.65 -0.75
CA ILE A 26 -2.05 16.35 -1.38
C ILE A 26 -3.02 16.47 -2.56
N GLY A 27 -4.07 17.30 -2.45
CA GLY A 27 -5.20 17.43 -3.37
C GLY A 27 -4.97 17.03 -4.85
N LEU A 28 -4.58 17.99 -5.70
CA LEU A 28 -4.35 17.74 -7.13
C LEU A 28 -3.11 16.87 -7.40
N ASN A 29 -2.14 16.88 -6.50
CA ASN A 29 -0.90 16.14 -6.65
C ASN A 29 -1.14 14.62 -6.61
N LEU A 30 -2.10 14.18 -5.79
CA LEU A 30 -2.65 12.83 -5.77
C LEU A 30 -3.23 12.44 -7.14
N LEU A 31 -4.07 13.30 -7.73
CA LEU A 31 -4.65 13.04 -9.05
C LEU A 31 -3.56 12.79 -10.10
N ILE A 32 -2.58 13.69 -10.17
CA ILE A 32 -1.51 13.62 -11.18
C ILE A 32 -0.73 12.31 -11.00
N PHE A 33 -0.37 11.96 -9.77
CA PHE A 33 0.40 10.77 -9.49
C PHE A 33 -0.41 9.48 -9.75
N GLU A 34 -1.67 9.42 -9.34
CA GLU A 34 -2.54 8.26 -9.59
C GLU A 34 -2.76 8.03 -11.09
N LEU A 35 -2.97 9.09 -11.88
CA LEU A 35 -3.08 8.95 -13.33
C LEU A 35 -1.81 8.37 -13.96
N LEU A 36 -0.63 8.79 -13.48
CA LEU A 36 0.65 8.21 -13.92
C LEU A 36 0.73 6.73 -13.55
N LEU A 37 0.36 6.36 -12.33
CA LEU A 37 0.33 4.95 -11.90
C LEU A 37 -0.63 4.12 -12.74
N LEU A 38 -1.87 4.59 -12.96
CA LEU A 38 -2.86 3.89 -13.78
C LEU A 38 -2.39 3.71 -15.24
N PHE A 39 -1.73 4.72 -15.80
CA PHE A 39 -1.14 4.62 -17.13
C PHE A 39 -0.04 3.56 -17.20
N THR A 40 0.79 3.46 -16.17
CA THR A 40 1.85 2.45 -16.10
C THR A 40 1.28 1.05 -15.87
N ALA A 41 0.26 0.94 -15.02
CA ALA A 41 -0.47 -0.30 -14.75
C ALA A 41 -1.13 -0.83 -16.02
N ARG A 42 -1.78 0.02 -16.81
CA ARG A 42 -2.38 -0.36 -18.10
C ARG A 42 -1.35 -0.95 -19.09
N LYS A 43 -0.10 -0.48 -19.05
CA LYS A 43 0.99 -1.02 -19.89
C LYS A 43 1.61 -2.30 -19.35
N ASN A 44 1.45 -2.57 -18.05
CA ASN A 44 2.06 -3.72 -17.38
C ASN A 44 1.08 -4.90 -17.29
N TYR A 45 -0.22 -4.62 -17.27
CA TYR A 45 -1.29 -5.60 -17.10
C TYR A 45 -2.26 -5.54 -18.28
N ASP A 46 -2.28 -6.58 -19.11
CA ASP A 46 -3.12 -6.63 -20.33
C ASP A 46 -4.63 -6.65 -20.02
N CYS A 47 -5.02 -7.17 -18.84
CA CYS A 47 -6.42 -7.32 -18.42
C CYS A 47 -6.97 -6.15 -17.60
N PHE A 48 -6.35 -4.97 -17.66
CA PHE A 48 -6.59 -3.82 -16.76
C PHE A 48 -8.06 -3.43 -16.54
N VAL A 49 -8.93 -3.53 -17.56
CA VAL A 49 -10.35 -3.13 -17.48
C VAL A 49 -11.32 -4.28 -17.82
N GLN A 50 -10.82 -5.51 -17.98
CA GLN A 50 -11.66 -6.59 -18.51
C GLN A 50 -12.65 -7.14 -17.47
N SER A 51 -12.27 -7.17 -16.19
CA SER A 51 -13.13 -7.67 -15.10
C SER A 51 -14.07 -6.59 -14.55
N ASN A 52 -15.29 -6.99 -14.15
CA ASN A 52 -16.24 -6.08 -13.49
C ASN A 52 -15.69 -5.53 -12.17
N TYR A 53 -14.92 -6.33 -11.41
CA TYR A 53 -14.26 -5.89 -10.19
C TYR A 53 -13.25 -4.77 -10.43
N ALA A 54 -12.42 -4.88 -11.47
CA ALA A 54 -11.48 -3.80 -11.81
C ALA A 54 -12.22 -2.51 -12.19
N LYS A 55 -13.36 -2.59 -12.91
CA LYS A 55 -14.19 -1.42 -13.22
C LYS A 55 -14.78 -0.77 -11.97
N VAL A 56 -15.29 -1.57 -11.01
CA VAL A 56 -15.82 -1.07 -9.74
C VAL A 56 -14.71 -0.42 -8.90
N LEU A 57 -13.54 -1.05 -8.78
CA LEU A 57 -12.40 -0.48 -8.06
C LEU A 57 -11.91 0.82 -8.70
N LEU A 58 -11.86 0.89 -10.04
CA LEU A 58 -11.56 2.14 -10.74
C LEU A 58 -12.60 3.22 -10.44
N ALA A 59 -13.90 2.88 -10.45
CA ALA A 59 -14.96 3.83 -10.13
C ALA A 59 -14.86 4.34 -8.68
N LEU A 60 -14.60 3.46 -7.71
CA LEU A 60 -14.37 3.82 -6.31
C LEU A 60 -13.13 4.71 -6.14
N LEU A 61 -12.04 4.38 -6.85
CA LEU A 61 -10.83 5.16 -6.87
C LEU A 61 -11.11 6.58 -7.39
N PHE A 62 -11.72 6.73 -8.57
CA PHE A 62 -12.08 8.05 -9.10
C PHE A 62 -13.06 8.82 -8.20
N GLY A 63 -14.04 8.14 -7.60
CA GLY A 63 -14.97 8.76 -6.65
C GLY A 63 -14.26 9.28 -5.39
N SER A 64 -13.38 8.48 -4.80
CA SER A 64 -12.56 8.91 -3.65
C SER A 64 -11.59 10.03 -4.02
N LEU A 65 -11.05 10.04 -5.24
CA LEU A 65 -10.16 11.08 -5.75
C LEU A 65 -10.88 12.43 -5.84
N LEU A 66 -12.12 12.44 -6.36
CA LEU A 66 -12.98 13.63 -6.31
C LEU A 66 -13.23 14.08 -4.86
N ALA A 67 -13.51 13.14 -3.95
CA ALA A 67 -13.68 13.46 -2.54
C ALA A 67 -12.41 14.08 -1.91
N VAL A 68 -11.21 13.63 -2.27
CA VAL A 68 -9.95 14.25 -1.82
C VAL A 68 -9.81 15.68 -2.35
N ILE A 69 -10.19 15.94 -3.60
CA ILE A 69 -10.12 17.28 -4.20
C ILE A 69 -11.08 18.25 -3.53
N PHE A 70 -12.33 17.84 -3.27
CA PHE A 70 -13.36 18.73 -2.74
C PHE A 70 -13.37 18.84 -1.22
N VAL A 71 -13.17 17.72 -0.52
CA VAL A 71 -13.31 17.65 0.95
C VAL A 71 -11.94 17.76 1.64
N ASN A 72 -10.87 17.26 1.00
CA ASN A 72 -9.51 17.23 1.54
C ASN A 72 -9.44 16.76 3.01
N SER A 73 -10.20 15.71 3.32
CA SER A 73 -10.21 15.08 4.63
C SER A 73 -9.20 13.94 4.68
N VAL A 74 -8.60 13.72 5.84
CA VAL A 74 -7.72 12.56 6.11
C VAL A 74 -8.42 11.26 5.74
N LEU A 75 -9.73 11.14 6.01
CA LEU A 75 -10.54 9.96 5.66
C LEU A 75 -10.66 9.75 4.14
N ALA A 76 -10.78 10.82 3.37
CA ALA A 76 -10.85 10.72 1.92
C ALA A 76 -9.51 10.25 1.34
N ILE A 77 -8.41 10.76 1.89
CA ILE A 77 -7.04 10.40 1.49
C ILE A 77 -6.76 8.94 1.82
N THR A 78 -7.11 8.48 3.03
CA THR A 78 -6.89 7.08 3.43
C THR A 78 -7.74 6.13 2.61
N ALA A 79 -9.02 6.45 2.37
CA ALA A 79 -9.90 5.64 1.53
C ALA A 79 -9.36 5.52 0.09
N ASN A 80 -8.90 6.62 -0.49
CA ASN A 80 -8.30 6.62 -1.82
C ASN A 80 -7.04 5.74 -1.89
N ILE A 81 -6.12 5.86 -0.93
CA ILE A 81 -4.92 5.01 -0.85
C ILE A 81 -5.31 3.53 -0.74
N ILE A 82 -6.33 3.19 0.06
CA ILE A 82 -6.82 1.82 0.19
C ILE A 82 -7.35 1.30 -1.15
N PHE A 83 -8.18 2.07 -1.86
CA PHE A 83 -8.71 1.67 -3.16
C PHE A 83 -7.60 1.51 -4.22
N LEU A 84 -6.61 2.40 -4.22
CA LEU A 84 -5.42 2.30 -5.08
C LEU A 84 -4.64 1.01 -4.82
N LEU A 85 -4.39 0.69 -3.55
CA LEU A 85 -3.68 -0.52 -3.15
C LEU A 85 -4.47 -1.79 -3.52
N LEU A 86 -5.78 -1.82 -3.26
CA LEU A 86 -6.65 -2.93 -3.64
C LEU A 86 -6.68 -3.16 -5.16
N LEU A 87 -6.70 -2.09 -5.95
CA LEU A 87 -6.59 -2.17 -7.41
C LEU A 87 -5.27 -2.81 -7.82
N ALA A 88 -4.14 -2.41 -7.22
CA ALA A 88 -2.84 -3.01 -7.51
C ALA A 88 -2.81 -4.51 -7.21
N GLY A 89 -3.43 -4.92 -6.09
CA GLY A 89 -3.58 -6.33 -5.70
C GLY A 89 -4.33 -7.17 -6.69
N TRP A 90 -5.49 -6.66 -7.08
CA TRP A 90 -6.34 -7.30 -8.07
C TRP A 90 -5.60 -7.47 -9.40
N LEU A 91 -4.89 -6.43 -9.86
CA LEU A 91 -4.10 -6.48 -11.09
C LEU A 91 -2.92 -7.46 -11.02
N ALA A 92 -2.30 -7.61 -9.84
CA ALA A 92 -1.22 -8.57 -9.62
C ALA A 92 -1.72 -10.02 -9.59
N GLN A 93 -2.95 -10.26 -9.12
CA GLN A 93 -3.52 -11.60 -8.92
C GLN A 93 -4.56 -11.95 -9.99
N GLN A 94 -4.17 -11.90 -11.27
CA GLN A 94 -5.06 -12.14 -12.42
C GLN A 94 -5.64 -13.57 -12.50
N GLN A 95 -5.16 -14.50 -11.67
CA GLN A 95 -5.48 -15.93 -11.78
C GLN A 95 -6.57 -16.40 -10.81
N THR A 96 -6.98 -15.60 -9.83
CA THR A 96 -8.03 -15.99 -8.87
C THR A 96 -9.14 -14.93 -8.78
N PRO A 97 -10.43 -15.31 -8.81
CA PRO A 97 -11.54 -14.38 -8.72
C PRO A 97 -11.79 -13.85 -7.30
N ASN A 98 -10.98 -14.24 -6.31
CA ASN A 98 -11.22 -13.93 -4.91
C ASN A 98 -10.61 -12.59 -4.48
N PHE A 99 -11.50 -11.63 -4.19
CA PHE A 99 -11.12 -10.29 -3.73
C PHE A 99 -10.34 -10.28 -2.40
N MET A 100 -10.67 -11.19 -1.47
CA MET A 100 -10.00 -11.24 -0.16
C MET A 100 -8.52 -11.65 -0.32
N TRP A 101 -8.24 -12.61 -1.20
CA TRP A 101 -6.86 -12.98 -1.51
C TRP A 101 -6.10 -11.84 -2.17
N ALA A 102 -6.75 -11.06 -3.05
CA ALA A 102 -6.13 -9.88 -3.63
C ALA A 102 -5.73 -8.84 -2.56
N ALA A 103 -6.57 -8.63 -1.55
CA ALA A 103 -6.25 -7.74 -0.43
C ALA A 103 -5.05 -8.26 0.40
N ILE A 104 -5.02 -9.55 0.72
CA ILE A 104 -3.89 -10.17 1.44
C ILE A 104 -2.60 -10.11 0.61
N ASN A 105 -2.70 -10.33 -0.71
CA ASN A 105 -1.57 -10.28 -1.62
C ASN A 105 -0.94 -8.88 -1.68
N VAL A 106 -1.74 -7.82 -1.60
CA VAL A 106 -1.25 -6.43 -1.51
C VAL A 106 -0.44 -6.19 -0.26
N LEU A 107 -0.95 -6.64 0.89
CA LEU A 107 -0.26 -6.48 2.16
C LEU A 107 1.13 -7.13 2.12
N LYS A 108 1.25 -8.32 1.52
CA LYS A 108 2.55 -8.95 1.28
C LYS A 108 3.41 -8.14 0.30
N ASN A 109 2.84 -7.71 -0.82
CA ASN A 109 3.56 -7.02 -1.88
C ASN A 109 4.06 -5.62 -1.50
N ILE A 110 3.45 -4.94 -0.52
CA ILE A 110 3.98 -3.67 0.02
C ILE A 110 5.43 -3.84 0.49
N PHE A 111 5.77 -4.97 1.08
CA PHE A 111 7.13 -5.27 1.54
C PHE A 111 7.96 -5.99 0.47
N VAL A 112 7.34 -6.94 -0.24
CA VAL A 112 8.07 -7.81 -1.17
C VAL A 112 8.38 -7.11 -2.50
N ALA A 113 7.48 -6.29 -3.04
CA ALA A 113 7.67 -5.66 -4.36
C ALA A 113 8.87 -4.71 -4.41
N PRO A 114 9.12 -3.84 -3.40
CA PRO A 114 10.34 -3.03 -3.36
C PRO A 114 11.60 -3.88 -3.32
N LEU A 115 11.61 -4.96 -2.53
CA LEU A 115 12.73 -5.89 -2.44
C LEU A 115 12.98 -6.62 -3.78
N MET A 116 11.92 -7.01 -4.48
CA MET A 116 12.03 -7.59 -5.82
C MET A 116 12.59 -6.58 -6.83
N GLY A 117 12.17 -5.32 -6.74
CA GLY A 117 12.72 -4.23 -7.53
C GLY A 117 14.24 -4.10 -7.31
N ILE A 118 14.67 -4.04 -6.06
CA ILE A 118 16.09 -4.00 -5.66
C ILE A 118 16.85 -5.24 -6.14
N TYR A 119 16.32 -6.45 -5.89
CA TYR A 119 16.94 -7.69 -6.35
C TYR A 119 17.10 -7.73 -7.87
N SER A 120 16.15 -7.16 -8.61
CA SER A 120 16.25 -7.07 -10.07
C SER A 120 17.35 -6.12 -10.56
N LEU A 121 17.88 -5.23 -9.70
CA LEU A 121 19.07 -4.43 -9.97
C LEU A 121 20.34 -5.29 -9.97
N PHE A 122 20.45 -6.18 -8.99
CA PHE A 122 21.64 -7.02 -8.78
C PHE A 122 21.67 -8.28 -9.63
N LYS A 123 20.53 -8.70 -10.18
CA LYS A 123 20.50 -9.84 -11.10
C LYS A 123 21.17 -9.45 -12.42
N THR A 124 22.44 -9.83 -12.56
CA THR A 124 23.22 -9.71 -13.80
C THR A 124 22.42 -10.24 -14.98
N THR A 125 21.94 -9.32 -15.81
CA THR A 125 21.49 -9.66 -17.15
C THR A 125 22.76 -9.78 -17.99
N ASN A 126 23.01 -10.97 -18.55
CA ASN A 126 24.19 -11.24 -19.38
C ASN A 126 24.34 -10.31 -20.60
N ASN A 127 23.40 -9.39 -20.86
CA ASN A 127 23.53 -8.26 -21.77
C ASN A 127 22.56 -7.13 -21.34
N PRO A 128 23.00 -6.09 -20.61
CA PRO A 128 22.17 -4.91 -20.39
C PRO A 128 21.95 -4.22 -21.75
N LYS A 129 20.70 -4.24 -22.24
CA LYS A 129 20.33 -3.70 -23.57
C LYS A 129 20.56 -2.18 -23.72
N SER A 130 20.96 -1.46 -22.67
CA SER A 130 21.17 0.00 -22.67
C SER A 130 22.37 0.40 -21.81
N LYS A 131 23.16 1.39 -22.30
CA LYS A 131 24.29 1.99 -21.57
C LYS A 131 23.87 2.58 -20.22
N ALA A 132 22.70 3.24 -20.18
CA ALA A 132 22.15 3.83 -18.96
C ALA A 132 21.84 2.77 -17.88
N ALA A 133 21.42 1.58 -18.30
CA ALA A 133 21.13 0.47 -17.38
C ALA A 133 22.39 -0.07 -16.70
N LYS A 134 23.48 -0.19 -17.48
CA LYS A 134 24.77 -0.62 -16.96
C LYS A 134 25.33 0.39 -15.96
N ALA A 135 25.28 1.68 -16.30
CA ALA A 135 25.68 2.75 -15.38
C ALA A 135 24.86 2.72 -14.08
N PHE A 136 23.55 2.54 -14.19
CA PHE A 136 22.66 2.46 -13.04
C PHE A 136 22.98 1.28 -12.11
N GLN A 137 23.22 0.08 -12.66
CA GLN A 137 23.60 -1.09 -11.86
C GLN A 137 24.92 -0.87 -11.11
N ILE A 138 25.90 -0.25 -11.75
CA ILE A 138 27.19 0.09 -11.13
C ILE A 138 26.98 1.07 -9.97
N ILE A 139 26.19 2.13 -10.19
CA ILE A 139 25.89 3.13 -9.14
C ILE A 139 25.16 2.46 -7.97
N ALA A 140 24.14 1.63 -8.23
CA ALA A 140 23.40 0.94 -7.17
C ALA A 140 24.29 0.00 -6.34
N PHE A 141 25.21 -0.73 -7.00
CA PHE A 141 26.18 -1.58 -6.32
C PHE A 141 27.19 -0.77 -5.51
N ALA A 142 27.68 0.34 -6.06
CA ALA A 142 28.56 1.26 -5.34
C ALA A 142 27.90 1.87 -4.09
N VAL A 143 26.61 2.21 -4.17
CA VAL A 143 25.84 2.72 -3.01
C VAL A 143 25.73 1.66 -1.91
N VAL A 144 25.42 0.41 -2.25
CA VAL A 144 25.35 -0.67 -1.24
C VAL A 144 26.71 -0.91 -0.57
N ILE A 145 27.79 -0.92 -1.35
CA ILE A 145 29.15 -1.02 -0.80
C ILE A 145 29.45 0.17 0.12
N LEU A 146 29.12 1.38 -0.31
CA LEU A 146 29.34 2.59 0.49
C LEU A 146 28.58 2.55 1.81
N VAL A 147 27.32 2.11 1.80
CA VAL A 147 26.51 1.93 3.02
C VAL A 147 27.16 0.89 3.95
N LEU A 148 27.63 -0.25 3.41
CA LEU A 148 28.35 -1.25 4.20
C LEU A 148 29.64 -0.68 4.79
N VAL A 149 30.43 0.05 4.02
CA VAL A 149 31.67 0.69 4.48
C VAL A 149 31.38 1.70 5.60
N VAL A 150 30.36 2.54 5.47
CA VAL A 150 29.96 3.50 6.51
C VAL A 150 29.50 2.76 7.77
N LEU A 151 28.66 1.72 7.63
CA LEU A 151 28.18 0.92 8.76
C LEU A 151 29.35 0.28 9.51
N PHE A 152 30.27 -0.40 8.81
CA PHE A 152 31.46 -0.99 9.44
C PHE A 152 32.38 0.08 10.03
N SER A 153 32.48 1.25 9.41
CA SER A 153 33.29 2.36 9.93
C SER A 153 32.75 2.88 11.26
N VAL A 154 31.43 2.99 11.40
CA VAL A 154 30.77 3.37 12.67
C VAL A 154 30.99 2.30 13.75
N VAL A 155 30.83 1.02 13.40
CA VAL A 155 31.08 -0.08 14.35
C VAL A 155 32.54 -0.09 14.78
N TYR A 156 33.49 0.05 13.85
CA TYR A 156 34.91 -0.01 14.14
C TYR A 156 35.44 1.25 14.83
N SER A 157 34.85 2.42 14.58
CA SER A 157 35.21 3.64 15.30
C SER A 157 34.90 3.52 16.79
N SER A 158 33.77 2.89 17.14
CA SER A 158 33.43 2.61 18.53
C SER A 158 34.31 1.54 19.19
N ALA A 159 34.91 0.64 18.40
CA ALA A 159 35.68 -0.50 18.91
C ALA A 159 37.19 -0.23 19.09
N SER A 160 37.76 0.74 18.37
CA SER A 160 39.21 1.02 18.41
C SER A 160 39.49 2.52 18.49
N PRO A 161 40.17 3.00 19.54
CA PRO A 161 40.52 4.42 19.68
C PRO A 161 41.35 4.97 18.51
N TRP A 162 42.30 4.17 17.99
CA TRP A 162 43.20 4.60 16.91
C TRP A 162 42.51 4.70 15.55
N PHE A 163 41.49 3.87 15.33
CA PHE A 163 40.65 3.97 14.14
C PHE A 163 39.58 5.05 14.31
N GLY A 164 39.03 5.20 15.52
CA GLY A 164 38.03 6.19 15.89
C GLY A 164 38.39 7.60 15.48
N GLU A 165 39.57 8.09 15.88
CA GLU A 165 40.00 9.46 15.55
C GLU A 165 40.03 9.75 14.04
N LYS A 166 40.46 8.76 13.23
CA LYS A 166 40.52 8.92 11.76
C LYS A 166 39.17 8.73 11.11
N ALA A 167 38.37 7.78 11.60
CA ALA A 167 37.04 7.50 11.10
C ALA A 167 36.08 8.64 11.40
N GLU A 168 36.18 9.28 12.56
CA GLU A 168 35.36 10.45 12.92
C GLU A 168 35.52 11.60 11.93
N VAL A 169 36.73 11.91 11.46
CA VAL A 169 36.92 12.96 10.44
C VAL A 169 36.18 12.63 9.15
N LEU A 170 36.31 11.40 8.65
CA LEU A 170 35.64 10.95 7.42
C LEU A 170 34.12 10.85 7.59
N LEU A 171 33.66 10.33 8.73
CA LEU A 171 32.23 10.22 9.05
C LEU A 171 31.61 11.61 9.22
N ASN A 172 32.27 12.54 9.91
CA ASN A 172 31.77 13.92 10.08
C ASN A 172 31.72 14.66 8.74
N GLN A 173 32.70 14.48 7.84
CA GLN A 173 32.62 15.02 6.47
C GLN A 173 31.45 14.41 5.68
N PHE A 174 31.24 13.10 5.79
CA PHE A 174 30.12 12.43 5.14
C PHE A 174 28.77 12.89 5.68
N PHE A 175 28.61 12.94 7.01
CA PHE A 175 27.38 13.36 7.66
C PHE A 175 27.08 14.85 7.45
N SER A 176 28.08 15.74 7.50
CA SER A 176 27.88 17.15 7.17
C SER A 176 27.51 17.36 5.70
N TRP A 177 28.07 16.58 4.77
CA TRP A 177 27.60 16.55 3.39
C TRP A 177 26.15 16.07 3.28
N LEU A 178 25.75 15.09 4.09
CA LEU A 178 24.38 14.56 4.14
C LEU A 178 23.40 15.53 4.81
N GLU A 179 23.83 16.32 5.79
CA GLU A 179 23.03 17.40 6.40
C GLU A 179 22.67 18.50 5.40
N ASN A 180 23.52 18.75 4.41
CA ASN A 180 23.18 19.64 3.29
C ASN A 180 22.08 19.06 2.39
N ILE A 181 21.83 17.74 2.46
CA ILE A 181 20.69 17.11 1.78
C ILE A 181 19.49 17.25 2.71
N ASN A 182 18.40 17.81 2.17
CA ASN A 182 17.18 18.00 2.93
C ASN A 182 16.56 16.64 3.31
N ILE A 183 16.87 16.16 4.51
CA ILE A 183 16.45 14.84 5.02
C ILE A 183 14.93 14.67 5.03
N GLN A 184 14.17 15.79 5.07
CA GLN A 184 12.71 15.78 5.01
C GLN A 184 12.19 15.22 3.68
N TRP A 185 13.02 15.15 2.64
CA TRP A 185 12.64 14.58 1.34
C TRP A 185 12.67 13.05 1.34
N LEU A 186 13.42 12.45 2.27
CA LEU A 186 13.63 11.00 2.34
C LEU A 186 12.33 10.22 2.63
N PRO A 187 11.47 10.58 3.61
CA PRO A 187 10.23 9.84 3.87
C PRO A 187 9.30 9.84 2.66
N THR A 188 9.14 10.99 2.00
CA THR A 188 8.34 11.09 0.77
C THR A 188 8.92 10.24 -0.36
N PHE A 189 10.24 10.19 -0.50
CA PHE A 189 10.89 9.40 -1.53
C PHE A 189 10.71 7.90 -1.26
N VAL A 190 10.89 7.47 -0.01
CA VAL A 190 10.66 6.07 0.39
C VAL A 190 9.22 5.64 0.14
N LEU A 191 8.23 6.48 0.47
CA LEU A 191 6.82 6.21 0.15
C LEU A 191 6.59 6.10 -1.36
N GLY A 192 7.17 7.01 -2.14
CA GLY A 192 7.11 6.97 -3.60
C GLY A 192 7.72 5.68 -4.17
N VAL A 193 8.86 5.23 -3.65
CA VAL A 193 9.50 3.96 -3.99
C VAL A 193 8.59 2.78 -3.69
N ILE A 194 7.97 2.74 -2.50
CA ILE A 194 7.08 1.64 -2.09
C ILE A 194 5.84 1.58 -3.00
N LEU A 195 5.11 2.69 -3.14
CA LEU A 195 3.86 2.72 -3.92
C LEU A 195 4.10 2.35 -5.39
N SER A 196 5.13 2.93 -6.00
CA SER A 196 5.46 2.62 -7.40
C SER A 196 5.97 1.18 -7.59
N ALA A 197 6.65 0.61 -6.60
CA ALA A 197 7.08 -0.78 -6.65
C ALA A 197 5.89 -1.74 -6.68
N VAL A 198 4.86 -1.49 -5.86
CA VAL A 198 3.65 -2.31 -5.80
C VAL A 198 2.97 -2.37 -7.17
N PHE A 199 2.93 -1.29 -7.95
CA PHE A 199 2.33 -1.33 -9.29
C PHE A 199 3.20 -1.97 -10.38
N LEU A 200 4.52 -1.99 -10.20
CA LEU A 200 5.45 -2.45 -11.23
C LEU A 200 5.92 -3.89 -11.03
N PHE A 201 6.11 -4.30 -9.78
CA PHE A 201 6.78 -5.55 -9.41
C PHE A 201 5.92 -6.50 -8.58
N SER A 202 4.69 -6.13 -8.21
CA SER A 202 3.78 -7.08 -7.54
C SER A 202 3.53 -8.30 -8.40
N LYS A 203 3.54 -9.45 -7.74
CA LYS A 203 3.24 -10.75 -8.35
C LYS A 203 2.09 -11.42 -7.61
N ALA A 204 1.43 -12.34 -8.30
CA ALA A 204 0.53 -13.27 -7.64
C ALA A 204 1.31 -14.16 -6.67
N ASP A 205 0.74 -14.36 -5.48
CA ASP A 205 1.25 -15.34 -4.54
C ASP A 205 0.70 -16.72 -4.90
N ASN A 206 1.60 -17.61 -5.33
CA ASN A 206 1.25 -18.97 -5.72
C ASN A 206 0.64 -19.76 -4.55
N THR A 207 1.05 -19.49 -3.31
CA THR A 207 0.50 -20.19 -2.13
C THR A 207 -0.98 -19.85 -1.95
N LEU A 208 -1.35 -18.58 -2.13
CA LEU A 208 -2.74 -18.15 -2.03
C LEU A 208 -3.57 -18.72 -3.19
N ALA A 209 -2.99 -18.79 -4.40
CA ALA A 209 -3.66 -19.38 -5.55
C ALA A 209 -3.86 -20.90 -5.41
N GLU A 210 -2.92 -21.61 -4.80
CA GLU A 210 -3.04 -23.04 -4.50
C GLU A 210 -4.08 -23.31 -3.40
N LEU A 211 -4.09 -22.50 -2.34
CA LEU A 211 -5.12 -22.57 -1.30
C LEU A 211 -6.52 -22.32 -1.86
N ASP A 212 -6.68 -21.33 -2.75
CA ASP A 212 -7.97 -21.03 -3.38
C ASP A 212 -8.45 -22.20 -4.25
N LYS A 213 -7.56 -22.82 -5.02
CA LYS A 213 -7.88 -24.03 -5.82
C LYS A 213 -8.31 -25.21 -4.95
N GLN A 214 -7.62 -25.45 -3.84
CA GLN A 214 -7.98 -26.52 -2.91
C GLN A 214 -9.36 -26.27 -2.27
N LEU A 215 -9.66 -25.03 -1.90
CA LEU A 215 -10.98 -24.66 -1.36
C LEU A 215 -12.07 -24.79 -2.42
N ASP A 216 -11.78 -24.41 -3.67
CA ASP A 216 -12.70 -24.57 -4.79
C ASP A 216 -12.97 -26.06 -5.06
N ASP A 217 -11.95 -26.93 -5.10
CA ASP A 217 -12.13 -28.38 -5.30
C ASP A 217 -13.01 -29.02 -4.22
N ILE A 218 -12.85 -28.60 -2.95
CA ILE A 218 -13.73 -29.03 -1.85
C ILE A 218 -15.17 -28.53 -2.05
N SER A 219 -15.33 -27.30 -2.56
CA SER A 219 -16.65 -26.69 -2.79
C SER A 219 -17.38 -27.25 -4.02
N ILE A 220 -16.66 -27.66 -5.06
CA ILE A 220 -17.25 -28.21 -6.30
C ILE A 220 -17.86 -29.59 -6.04
N GLN A 221 -17.36 -30.33 -5.05
CA GLN A 221 -18.01 -31.57 -4.58
C GLN A 221 -19.31 -31.31 -3.80
N SER A 222 -19.57 -30.07 -3.39
CA SER A 222 -20.78 -29.66 -2.65
C SER A 222 -21.54 -28.54 -3.39
N THR A 223 -22.20 -28.90 -4.50
CA THR A 223 -23.23 -28.10 -5.22
C THR A 223 -22.80 -26.77 -5.88
N GLY A 224 -23.00 -26.70 -7.20
CA GLY A 224 -23.33 -25.48 -7.95
C GLY A 224 -22.26 -24.39 -8.06
N LYS A 225 -21.58 -24.32 -9.21
CA LYS A 225 -20.57 -23.32 -9.64
C LYS A 225 -20.97 -21.83 -9.52
N GLN A 226 -22.23 -21.52 -9.21
CA GLN A 226 -22.74 -20.17 -8.99
C GLN A 226 -22.53 -19.64 -7.56
N SER A 227 -22.06 -20.44 -6.59
CA SER A 227 -22.03 -20.10 -5.16
C SER A 227 -20.77 -19.37 -4.66
N VAL A 228 -19.62 -19.50 -5.31
CA VAL A 228 -18.33 -19.05 -4.75
C VAL A 228 -18.17 -17.53 -4.77
N ILE A 229 -18.61 -16.86 -5.83
CA ILE A 229 -18.50 -15.39 -5.96
C ILE A 229 -19.36 -14.67 -4.91
N TYR A 230 -20.61 -15.08 -4.76
CA TYR A 230 -21.52 -14.51 -3.75
C TYR A 230 -21.03 -14.81 -2.33
N ARG A 231 -20.48 -16.00 -2.10
CA ARG A 231 -19.90 -16.39 -0.81
C ARG A 231 -18.71 -15.51 -0.44
N ASN A 232 -17.79 -15.24 -1.36
CA ASN A 232 -16.66 -14.35 -1.09
C ASN A 232 -17.12 -12.91 -0.82
N GLY A 233 -18.11 -12.41 -1.58
CA GLY A 233 -18.72 -11.11 -1.33
C GLY A 233 -19.39 -11.02 0.05
N LEU A 234 -20.12 -12.05 0.46
CA LEU A 234 -20.76 -12.15 1.78
C LEU A 234 -19.74 -12.22 2.91
N ILE A 235 -18.66 -12.98 2.75
CA ILE A 235 -17.58 -13.06 3.76
C ILE A 235 -16.93 -11.68 3.93
N VAL A 236 -16.63 -10.99 2.83
CA VAL A 236 -16.06 -9.63 2.88
C VAL A 236 -17.04 -8.66 3.55
N LEU A 237 -18.32 -8.72 3.21
CA LEU A 237 -19.36 -7.90 3.85
C LEU A 237 -19.43 -8.14 5.35
N VAL A 238 -19.49 -9.41 5.79
CA VAL A 238 -19.53 -9.78 7.20
C VAL A 238 -18.27 -9.30 7.92
N LEU A 239 -17.10 -9.41 7.30
CA LEU A 239 -15.84 -8.91 7.87
C LEU A 239 -15.87 -7.39 8.08
N PHE A 240 -16.31 -6.62 7.08
CA PHE A 240 -16.45 -5.16 7.23
C PHE A 240 -17.46 -4.79 8.31
N LEU A 241 -18.57 -5.51 8.40
CA LEU A 241 -19.61 -5.26 9.39
C LEU A 241 -19.10 -5.52 10.82
N ASN A 242 -18.30 -6.58 11.01
CA ASN A 242 -17.62 -6.85 12.28
C ASN A 242 -16.55 -5.80 12.63
N LEU A 243 -15.81 -5.29 11.64
CA LEU A 243 -14.81 -4.24 11.85
C LEU A 243 -15.47 -2.92 12.27
N LEU A 244 -16.64 -2.60 11.71
CA LEU A 244 -17.46 -1.46 12.11
C LEU A 244 -17.96 -1.66 13.55
N LEU A 245 -18.49 -2.85 13.87
CA LEU A 245 -18.89 -3.21 15.23
C LEU A 245 -17.74 -3.06 16.24
N LEU A 246 -16.54 -3.53 15.89
CA LEU A 246 -15.34 -3.36 16.72
C LEU A 246 -15.03 -1.87 16.92
N THR A 247 -15.14 -1.06 15.87
CA THR A 247 -14.92 0.40 15.95
C THR A 247 -15.92 1.06 16.88
N VAL A 248 -17.20 0.73 16.77
CA VAL A 248 -18.26 1.25 17.66
C VAL A 248 -17.99 0.82 19.10
N ASN A 249 -17.75 -0.47 19.34
CA ASN A 249 -17.44 -0.99 20.67
C ASN A 249 -16.19 -0.33 21.26
N TRP A 250 -15.16 -0.07 20.45
CA TRP A 250 -13.96 0.64 20.89
C TRP A 250 -14.25 2.10 21.26
N LEU A 251 -15.05 2.80 20.46
CA LEU A 251 -15.48 4.18 20.75
C LEU A 251 -16.33 4.24 22.03
N ASP A 252 -17.21 3.28 22.25
CA ASP A 252 -17.99 3.18 23.49
C ASP A 252 -17.07 2.93 24.69
N LEU A 253 -16.13 1.98 24.59
CA LEU A 253 -15.18 1.67 25.65
C LEU A 253 -14.31 2.90 26.00
N LYS A 254 -13.87 3.66 24.99
CA LYS A 254 -13.09 4.88 25.18
C LYS A 254 -13.93 6.01 25.78
N ASN A 255 -15.06 6.36 25.16
CA ASN A 255 -15.79 7.60 25.45
C ASN A 255 -16.79 7.45 26.61
N VAL A 256 -17.34 6.25 26.80
CA VAL A 256 -18.34 5.99 27.84
C VAL A 256 -17.70 5.42 29.11
N TRP A 257 -16.70 4.55 28.97
CA TRP A 257 -16.12 3.83 30.13
C TRP A 257 -14.81 4.39 30.64
N LEU A 258 -13.83 4.70 29.76
CA LEU A 258 -12.47 5.03 30.20
C LEU A 258 -12.19 6.54 30.35
N PHE A 259 -12.73 7.38 29.48
CA PHE A 259 -12.46 8.83 29.44
C PHE A 259 -13.75 9.65 29.47
N PHE A 260 -14.66 9.25 30.35
CA PHE A 260 -15.98 9.88 30.47
C PHE A 260 -15.88 11.31 31.03
N GLU A 261 -16.12 12.31 30.18
CA GLU A 261 -16.26 13.71 30.59
C GLU A 261 -17.74 14.04 30.79
N TRP A 262 -18.11 14.46 32.00
CA TRP A 262 -19.51 14.67 32.39
C TRP A 262 -20.05 15.99 31.80
N ASN A 263 -20.87 15.89 30.74
CA ASN A 263 -21.70 16.98 30.24
C ASN A 263 -23.16 16.50 30.20
N GLY A 264 -24.04 17.13 30.99
CA GLY A 264 -25.40 16.64 31.28
C GLY A 264 -26.32 16.40 30.07
N ASP A 265 -26.03 17.01 28.92
CA ASP A 265 -26.79 16.79 27.67
C ASP A 265 -26.45 15.46 26.97
N PHE A 266 -25.27 14.87 27.22
CA PHE A 266 -24.80 13.67 26.51
C PHE A 266 -25.63 12.43 26.85
N LEU A 267 -25.93 12.18 28.13
CA LEU A 267 -26.70 10.99 28.56
C LEU A 267 -28.16 10.99 28.07
N LYS A 268 -28.78 12.16 27.93
CA LYS A 268 -30.18 12.25 27.47
C LYS A 268 -30.29 11.86 26.00
N GLN A 269 -29.30 12.24 25.19
CA GLN A 269 -29.23 11.85 23.78
C GLN A 269 -28.95 10.34 23.63
N PHE A 270 -28.03 9.76 24.42
CA PHE A 270 -27.74 8.31 24.37
C PHE A 270 -28.95 7.43 24.71
N VAL A 271 -29.77 7.81 25.70
CA VAL A 271 -30.92 7.00 26.09
C VAL A 271 -32.06 7.11 25.06
N HIS A 272 -32.31 8.31 24.51
CA HIS A 272 -33.36 8.46 23.52
C HIS A 272 -32.95 7.93 22.13
N GLU A 273 -31.83 8.40 21.57
CA GLU A 273 -31.36 7.92 20.25
C GLU A 273 -30.95 6.44 20.30
N GLY A 274 -30.31 5.99 21.37
CA GLY A 274 -29.90 4.59 21.53
C GLY A 274 -31.09 3.63 21.58
N THR A 275 -32.18 4.00 22.28
CA THR A 275 -33.40 3.18 22.33
C THR A 275 -34.12 3.15 20.99
N TYR A 276 -34.19 4.28 20.26
CA TYR A 276 -34.76 4.29 18.90
C TYR A 276 -33.96 3.44 17.92
N MET A 277 -32.62 3.46 18.00
CA MET A 277 -31.75 2.63 17.15
C MET A 277 -31.91 1.14 17.43
N LEU A 278 -32.08 0.75 18.70
CA LEU A 278 -32.37 -0.65 19.09
C LEU A 278 -33.73 -1.13 18.59
N LEU A 279 -34.76 -0.29 18.73
CA LEU A 279 -36.11 -0.61 18.26
C LEU A 279 -36.15 -0.68 16.72
N PHE A 280 -35.41 0.20 16.05
CA PHE A 280 -35.21 0.17 14.60
C PHE A 280 -34.44 -1.07 14.14
N SER A 281 -33.40 -1.51 14.86
CA SER A 281 -32.64 -2.72 14.49
C SER A 281 -33.47 -3.98 14.60
N VAL A 282 -34.33 -4.08 15.63
CA VAL A 282 -35.28 -5.20 15.78
C VAL A 282 -36.31 -5.20 14.67
N ALA A 283 -36.85 -4.03 14.29
CA ALA A 283 -37.78 -3.90 13.17
C ALA A 283 -37.14 -4.32 11.84
N LEU A 284 -35.89 -3.89 11.57
CA LEU A 284 -35.13 -4.30 10.39
C LEU A 284 -34.87 -5.81 10.38
N ALA A 285 -34.47 -6.38 11.51
CA ALA A 285 -34.24 -7.82 11.63
C ALA A 285 -35.52 -8.64 11.35
N ALA A 286 -36.69 -8.17 11.80
CA ALA A 286 -37.97 -8.79 11.51
C ALA A 286 -38.43 -8.66 10.04
N ILE A 287 -37.92 -7.68 9.29
CA ILE A 287 -38.20 -7.51 7.86
C ILE A 287 -37.29 -8.40 7.00
N VAL A 288 -36.06 -8.64 7.45
CA VAL A 288 -35.06 -9.44 6.72
C VAL A 288 -35.27 -10.95 6.93
N MET A 289 -35.84 -11.35 8.07
CA MET A 289 -36.17 -12.74 8.42
C MET A 289 -37.48 -13.19 7.78
#